data_AF-A0A9J9LC97-F1
#
_entry.id   AF-A0A9J9LC97-F1
#
_cell.length_a   1.000
_cell.length_b   1.000
_cell.length_c   1.000
_cell.angle_alpha   90.00
_cell.angle_beta   90.00
_cell.angle_gamma   90.00
#
_symmetry.space_group_name_H-M   'P 1'
#
loop_
_entity.id
_entity.type
_entity.pdbx_description
1 polymer ?
#
loop_
_entity_poly.entity_id
_entity_poly.type
_entity_poly.pdbx_seq_one_letter_code
_entity_poly.pdbx_strand_id
1 'polypeptide(L)'
;MPDYRAVMSDQDFEALIDAAPFATGSARVAYEVPSDADVVVKKSKGAFAAANLIEWFVWRSAETQNALQAVLGRCLAISESGAYLMMERLDDITKDDYADVPDVPTWFNDPKPNAFGKRNGAIKIRDYGLGRMERLVVPDLTFPPAFAVNARTARRFGR
;
A
#
# COMPACT_ATOMS: atom_id res chain seq x y z
N MET A 1 2.62 -14.90 -9.39
CA MET A 1 3.14 -14.57 -8.05
C MET A 1 3.18 -15.84 -7.22
N PRO A 2 4.24 -16.07 -6.44
CA PRO A 2 4.33 -17.16 -5.48
C PRO A 2 3.18 -17.11 -4.47
N ASP A 3 2.77 -18.29 -3.98
CA ASP A 3 1.74 -18.41 -2.95
C ASP A 3 2.42 -18.38 -1.58
N TYR A 4 2.50 -17.18 -0.99
CA TYR A 4 3.00 -17.00 0.36
C TYR A 4 1.92 -17.42 1.37
N ARG A 5 2.33 -18.07 2.45
CA ARG A 5 1.42 -18.30 3.58
C ARG A 5 0.98 -16.93 4.13
N ALA A 6 -0.32 -16.77 4.37
CA ALA A 6 -0.87 -15.50 4.88
C ALA A 6 -0.26 -15.06 6.22
N VAL A 7 0.19 -16.02 7.03
CA VAL A 7 0.91 -15.78 8.29
C VAL A 7 2.21 -16.59 8.27
N MET A 8 3.32 -15.96 8.61
CA MET A 8 4.68 -16.55 8.63
C MET A 8 5.43 -16.12 9.90
N SER A 9 6.51 -16.83 10.26
CA SER A 9 7.32 -16.40 11.40
C SER A 9 8.14 -15.15 11.05
N ASP A 10 8.53 -14.37 12.06
CA ASP A 10 9.45 -13.22 11.88
C ASP A 10 10.79 -13.67 11.25
N GLN A 11 11.26 -14.87 11.59
CA GLN A 11 12.50 -15.43 11.05
C GLN A 11 12.38 -15.77 9.55
N ASP A 12 11.22 -16.25 9.10
CA ASP A 12 10.98 -16.49 7.67
C ASP A 12 11.06 -15.19 6.89
N PHE A 13 10.52 -14.10 7.44
CA PHE A 13 10.63 -12.78 6.82
C PHE A 13 12.07 -12.27 6.73
N GLU A 14 12.84 -12.37 7.82
CA GLU A 14 14.25 -11.95 7.83
C GLU A 14 15.10 -12.75 6.84
N ALA A 15 14.74 -14.01 6.57
CA ALA A 15 15.41 -14.84 5.57
C ALA A 15 15.04 -14.50 4.12
N LEU A 16 13.91 -13.80 3.89
CA LEU A 16 13.42 -13.45 2.56
C LEU A 16 13.90 -12.09 2.07
N ILE A 17 14.20 -11.16 2.98
CA ILE A 17 14.49 -9.77 2.65
C ILE A 17 15.97 -9.51 2.44
N ASP A 18 16.27 -8.45 1.67
CA ASP A 18 17.64 -7.93 1.57
C ASP A 18 18.18 -7.39 2.89
N ALA A 19 19.51 -7.43 3.03
CA ALA A 19 20.20 -6.90 4.21
C ALA A 19 20.02 -5.39 4.39
N ALA A 20 19.91 -4.64 3.29
CA ALA A 20 19.74 -3.19 3.30
C ALA A 20 18.31 -2.80 2.86
N PRO A 21 17.64 -1.88 3.57
CA PRO A 21 16.34 -1.38 3.13
C PRO A 21 16.50 -0.45 1.92
N PHE A 22 15.58 -0.53 0.96
CA PHE A 22 15.56 0.39 -0.19
C PHE A 22 14.81 1.69 0.12
N ALA A 23 13.96 1.69 1.15
CA ALA A 23 13.24 2.89 1.58
C ALA A 23 13.04 2.93 3.10
N THR A 24 12.98 4.14 3.65
CA THR A 24 12.80 4.38 5.08
C THR A 24 11.71 5.43 5.31
N GLY A 25 10.65 5.05 6.01
CA GLY A 25 9.58 5.95 6.46
C GLY A 25 9.70 6.32 7.93
N SER A 26 8.72 7.03 8.48
CA SER A 26 8.68 7.42 9.89
C SER A 26 8.49 6.23 10.83
N ALA A 27 7.53 5.35 10.52
CA ALA A 27 7.18 4.20 11.35
C ALA A 27 7.78 2.87 10.89
N ARG A 28 8.21 2.78 9.63
CA ARG A 28 8.59 1.52 8.98
C ARG A 28 9.79 1.70 8.06
N VAL A 29 10.49 0.61 7.80
CA VAL A 29 11.49 0.48 6.72
C VAL A 29 10.97 -0.54 5.70
N ALA A 30 11.30 -0.37 4.43
CA ALA A 30 10.90 -1.27 3.37
C ALA A 30 12.11 -1.96 2.75
N TYR A 31 11.96 -3.26 2.50
CA TYR A 31 12.99 -4.14 1.95
C TYR A 31 12.50 -4.82 0.68
N GLU A 32 13.44 -5.06 -0.24
CA GLU A 32 13.21 -5.90 -1.40
C GLU A 32 13.25 -7.38 -1.00
N VAL A 33 12.60 -8.22 -1.79
CA VAL A 33 12.68 -9.68 -1.70
C VAL A 33 13.43 -10.16 -2.93
N PRO A 34 14.73 -10.49 -2.85
CA PRO A 34 15.56 -10.76 -4.04
C PRO A 34 15.05 -11.90 -4.93
N SER A 35 14.36 -12.87 -4.33
CA SER A 35 13.76 -14.00 -5.03
C SER A 35 12.42 -13.68 -5.70
N ASP A 36 11.81 -12.52 -5.41
CA ASP A 36 10.53 -12.09 -5.97
C ASP A 36 10.45 -10.56 -6.11
N ALA A 37 10.66 -10.08 -7.35
CA ALA A 37 10.64 -8.67 -7.69
C ALA A 37 9.22 -8.05 -7.68
N ASP A 38 8.16 -8.84 -7.50
CA ASP A 38 6.78 -8.36 -7.47
C ASP A 38 6.27 -8.07 -6.05
N VAL A 39 7.10 -8.25 -5.02
CA VAL A 39 6.72 -8.01 -3.62
C VAL A 39 7.75 -7.14 -2.89
N VAL A 40 7.29 -6.53 -1.80
CA VAL A 40 8.12 -5.79 -0.85
C VAL A 40 7.72 -6.15 0.58
N VAL A 41 8.64 -6.01 1.52
CA VAL A 41 8.37 -6.22 2.95
C VAL A 41 8.54 -4.92 3.71
N LYS A 42 7.52 -4.53 4.47
CA LYS A 42 7.56 -3.41 5.40
C LYS A 42 7.79 -3.91 6.83
N LYS A 43 8.91 -3.53 7.43
CA LYS A 43 9.27 -3.84 8.82
C LYS A 43 8.99 -2.66 9.74
N SER A 44 8.27 -2.88 10.83
CA SER A 44 8.02 -1.88 11.88
C SER A 44 9.31 -1.49 12.58
N LYS A 45 9.48 -0.18 12.86
CA LYS A 45 10.57 0.33 13.71
C LYS A 45 10.23 0.28 15.20
N GLY A 46 8.95 0.34 15.54
CA GLY A 46 8.47 0.39 16.92
C GLY A 46 8.05 -0.98 17.46
N ALA A 47 8.00 -1.08 18.79
CA ALA A 47 7.56 -2.30 19.49
C ALA A 47 6.10 -2.67 19.17
N PHE A 48 5.27 -1.68 18.85
CA PHE A 48 3.89 -1.91 18.41
C PHE A 48 3.75 -1.65 16.90
N ALA A 49 3.48 -2.71 16.14
CA ALA A 49 3.41 -2.69 14.68
C ALA A 49 2.03 -2.21 14.14
N ALA A 50 1.51 -1.11 14.69
CA ALA A 50 0.16 -0.61 14.41
C ALA A 50 -0.14 -0.48 12.90
N ALA A 51 0.75 0.18 12.15
CA ALA A 51 0.55 0.44 10.73
C ALA A 51 0.48 -0.86 9.90
N ASN A 52 1.29 -1.86 10.23
CA ASN A 52 1.26 -3.16 9.55
C ASN A 52 -0.04 -3.90 9.84
N LEU A 53 -0.47 -3.93 11.10
CA LEU A 53 -1.71 -4.58 11.53
C LEU A 53 -2.93 -3.91 10.90
N ILE A 54 -2.96 -2.57 10.82
CA ILE A 54 -4.04 -1.81 10.18
C ILE A 54 -4.09 -2.12 8.68
N GLU A 55 -2.97 -2.05 7.97
CA GLU A 55 -2.95 -2.38 6.52
C GLU A 55 -3.39 -3.82 6.27
N TRP A 56 -2.93 -4.76 7.10
CA TRP A 56 -3.37 -6.14 7.02
C TRP A 56 -4.88 -6.27 7.23
N PHE A 57 -5.41 -5.72 8.32
CA PHE A 57 -6.84 -5.79 8.63
C PHE A 57 -7.72 -5.17 7.54
N VAL A 58 -7.32 -4.00 7.04
CA VAL A 58 -8.01 -3.31 5.94
C VAL A 58 -8.02 -4.17 4.69
N TRP A 59 -6.86 -4.73 4.30
CA TRP A 59 -6.78 -5.59 3.13
C TRP A 59 -7.64 -6.85 3.28
N ARG A 60 -7.53 -7.56 4.42
CA ARG A 60 -8.32 -8.77 4.69
C ARG A 60 -9.82 -8.50 4.63
N SER A 61 -10.24 -7.31 5.05
CA SER A 61 -11.64 -6.91 4.99
C SER A 61 -12.09 -6.46 3.59
N ALA A 62 -11.14 -6.05 2.73
CA ALA A 62 -11.37 -5.71 1.33
C ALA A 62 -11.39 -6.93 0.39
N GLU A 63 -10.96 -8.12 0.82
CA GLU A 63 -10.92 -9.35 -0.01
C GLU A 63 -12.28 -9.79 -0.56
N THR A 64 -13.39 -9.28 0.00
CA THR A 64 -14.75 -9.52 -0.50
C THR A 64 -15.35 -8.30 -1.20
N GLN A 65 -14.60 -7.20 -1.33
CA GLN A 65 -15.06 -5.91 -1.83
C GLN A 65 -14.29 -5.49 -3.08
N ASN A 66 -14.84 -5.77 -4.26
CA ASN A 66 -14.18 -5.51 -5.55
C ASN A 66 -13.71 -4.06 -5.71
N ALA A 67 -14.49 -3.09 -5.21
CA ALA A 67 -14.13 -1.67 -5.28
C ALA A 67 -12.85 -1.35 -4.50
N LEU A 68 -12.66 -1.93 -3.31
CA LEU A 68 -11.47 -1.71 -2.50
C LEU A 68 -10.26 -2.47 -3.06
N GLN A 69 -10.43 -3.68 -3.59
CA GLN A 69 -9.32 -4.42 -4.22
C GLN A 69 -8.74 -3.72 -5.45
N ALA A 70 -9.58 -2.99 -6.19
CA ALA A 70 -9.15 -2.24 -7.35
C ALA A 70 -8.23 -1.06 -6.99
N VAL A 71 -8.35 -0.52 -5.77
CA VAL A 71 -7.65 0.71 -5.35
C VAL A 71 -6.60 0.50 -4.27
N LEU A 72 -6.61 -0.63 -3.55
CA LEU A 72 -5.63 -0.93 -2.50
C LEU A 72 -4.52 -1.87 -3.00
N GLY A 73 -3.29 -1.53 -2.65
CA GLY A 73 -2.15 -2.43 -2.79
C GLY A 73 -2.36 -3.68 -1.95
N ARG A 74 -2.27 -4.85 -2.57
CA ARG A 74 -2.50 -6.14 -1.95
C ARG A 74 -1.50 -6.42 -0.82
N CYS A 75 -2.00 -6.85 0.33
CA CYS A 75 -1.18 -7.55 1.32
C CYS A 75 -1.16 -9.05 1.01
N LEU A 76 0.03 -9.67 1.07
CA LEU A 76 0.20 -11.10 0.79
C LEU A 76 0.39 -11.91 2.07
N ALA A 77 1.19 -11.41 3.01
CA ALA A 77 1.50 -12.09 4.25
C ALA A 77 1.81 -11.10 5.37
N ILE A 78 1.62 -11.51 6.61
CA ILE A 78 2.04 -10.77 7.81
C ILE A 78 2.82 -11.71 8.74
N SER A 79 3.78 -11.18 9.50
CA SER A 79 4.47 -11.99 10.50
C SER A 79 3.60 -12.27 11.73
N GLU A 80 3.89 -13.33 12.47
CA GLU A 80 3.19 -13.68 13.72
C GLU A 80 3.18 -12.53 14.74
N SER A 81 4.27 -11.75 14.83
CA SER A 81 4.34 -10.57 15.70
C SER A 81 3.65 -9.33 15.11
N GLY A 82 3.30 -9.36 13.82
CA GLY A 82 2.87 -8.19 13.04
C GLY A 82 4.01 -7.26 12.62
N ALA A 83 5.25 -7.51 13.05
CA ALA A 83 6.39 -6.64 12.76
C ALA A 83 6.73 -6.53 11.28
N TYR A 84 6.38 -7.55 10.47
CA TYR A 84 6.60 -7.55 9.02
C TYR A 84 5.29 -7.70 8.28
N LEU A 85 5.16 -6.93 7.19
CA LEU A 85 4.04 -7.02 6.26
C LEU A 85 4.57 -7.13 4.84
N MET A 86 4.20 -8.20 4.15
CA MET A 86 4.47 -8.38 2.73
C MET A 86 3.34 -7.79 1.89
N MET A 87 3.70 -6.96 0.91
CA MET A 87 2.75 -6.32 0.00
C MET A 87 3.21 -6.46 -1.46
N GLU A 88 2.28 -6.31 -2.39
CA GLU A 88 2.63 -6.20 -3.81
C GLU A 88 3.53 -4.97 -4.02
N ARG A 89 4.54 -5.10 -4.88
CA ARG A 89 5.42 -4.00 -5.25
C ARG A 89 4.67 -3.04 -6.16
N LEU A 90 4.61 -1.78 -5.74
CA LEU A 90 4.07 -0.67 -6.51
C LEU A 90 5.15 0.40 -6.64
N ASP A 91 5.61 0.62 -7.87
CA ASP A 91 6.66 1.58 -8.19
C ASP A 91 6.15 3.02 -8.02
N ASP A 92 7.05 3.99 -7.85
CA ASP A 92 6.66 5.39 -7.65
C ASP A 92 5.86 5.94 -8.84
N ILE A 93 4.78 6.66 -8.55
CA ILE A 93 4.07 7.43 -9.57
C ILE A 93 4.82 8.72 -9.90
N THR A 94 4.73 9.15 -11.16
CA THR A 94 5.26 10.42 -11.63
C THR A 94 4.14 11.45 -11.78
N LYS A 95 4.48 12.71 -12.04
CA LYS A 95 3.48 13.77 -12.30
C LYS A 95 2.57 13.44 -13.49
N ASP A 96 3.08 12.72 -14.48
CA ASP A 96 2.31 12.33 -15.66
C ASP A 96 1.21 11.32 -15.30
N ASP A 97 1.41 10.55 -14.24
CA ASP A 97 0.45 9.58 -13.71
C ASP A 97 -0.63 10.22 -12.83
N TYR A 98 -0.45 11.47 -12.37
CA TYR A 98 -1.32 12.07 -11.36
C TYR A 98 -2.78 12.17 -11.83
N ALA A 99 -3.00 12.41 -13.13
CA ALA A 99 -4.34 12.48 -13.68
C ALA A 99 -5.06 11.12 -13.67
N ASP A 100 -4.31 10.02 -13.59
CA ASP A 100 -4.81 8.65 -13.68
C ASP A 100 -4.98 7.99 -12.30
N VAL A 101 -4.61 8.69 -11.21
CA VAL A 101 -4.86 8.25 -9.83
C VAL A 101 -6.37 8.03 -9.62
N PRO A 102 -6.80 6.88 -9.08
CA PRO A 102 -8.22 6.55 -8.95
C PRO A 102 -8.92 7.37 -7.86
N ASP A 103 -10.23 7.20 -7.80
CA ASP A 103 -11.05 7.58 -6.64
C ASP A 103 -10.59 6.76 -5.42
N VAL A 104 -10.68 7.35 -4.23
CA VAL A 104 -10.10 6.77 -2.99
C VAL A 104 -11.17 6.48 -1.95
N PRO A 105 -10.97 5.52 -1.04
CA PRO A 105 -11.94 5.25 0.02
C PRO A 105 -12.17 6.48 0.91
N THR A 106 -13.41 6.70 1.35
CA THR A 106 -13.78 7.87 2.19
C THR A 106 -13.04 7.94 3.53
N TRP A 107 -12.54 6.80 4.02
CA TRP A 107 -11.76 6.71 5.25
C TRP A 107 -10.26 6.96 5.05
N PHE A 108 -9.78 7.02 3.81
CA PHE A 108 -8.38 7.27 3.50
C PHE A 108 -8.02 8.74 3.77
N ASN A 109 -7.07 8.97 4.68
CA ASN A 109 -6.80 10.30 5.22
C ASN A 109 -5.39 10.85 4.91
N ASP A 110 -4.55 10.09 4.19
CA ASP A 110 -3.19 10.50 3.81
C ASP A 110 -3.00 10.55 2.27
N PRO A 111 -3.80 11.36 1.53
CA PRO A 111 -3.84 11.34 0.07
C PRO A 111 -2.71 12.14 -0.58
N LYS A 112 -1.45 11.80 -0.25
CA LYS A 112 -0.25 12.38 -0.85
C LYS A 112 0.32 11.49 -1.96
N PRO A 113 1.05 12.03 -2.95
CA PRO A 113 1.52 11.24 -4.09
C PRO A 113 2.31 9.99 -3.73
N ASN A 114 3.18 10.04 -2.71
CA ASN A 114 3.98 8.89 -2.30
C ASN A 114 3.20 7.79 -1.56
N ALA A 115 1.92 8.01 -1.23
CA ALA A 115 1.01 6.98 -0.74
C ALA A 115 0.41 6.13 -1.87
N PHE A 116 0.66 6.49 -3.13
CA PHE A 116 0.28 5.74 -4.31
C PHE A 116 1.49 5.12 -4.97
N GLY A 117 1.27 4.02 -5.69
CA GLY A 117 2.24 3.46 -6.60
C GLY A 117 1.57 2.82 -7.80
N LYS A 118 2.37 2.46 -8.79
CA LYS A 118 1.93 1.89 -10.06
C LYS A 118 2.65 0.60 -10.37
N ARG A 119 1.93 -0.38 -10.90
CA ARG A 119 2.50 -1.60 -11.47
C ARG A 119 1.60 -2.08 -12.60
N ASN A 120 2.19 -2.49 -13.72
CA ASN A 120 1.45 -2.99 -14.88
C ASN A 120 0.30 -2.07 -15.34
N GLY A 121 0.51 -0.75 -15.27
CA GLY A 121 -0.48 0.26 -15.65
C GLY A 121 -1.55 0.57 -14.59
N ALA A 122 -1.68 -0.23 -13.53
CA ALA A 122 -2.63 0.02 -12.45
C ALA A 122 -2.02 0.89 -11.36
N ILE A 123 -2.71 1.97 -10.98
CA ILE A 123 -2.34 2.85 -9.87
C ILE A 123 -3.19 2.47 -8.65
N LYS A 124 -2.52 2.24 -7.51
CA LYS A 124 -3.16 1.84 -6.25
C LYS A 124 -2.55 2.59 -5.07
N ILE A 125 -3.30 2.62 -3.97
CA ILE A 125 -2.84 3.09 -2.67
C ILE A 125 -1.91 2.03 -2.08
N ARG A 126 -0.64 2.38 -1.87
CA ARG A 126 0.38 1.46 -1.32
C ARG A 126 0.64 1.68 0.18
N ASP A 127 0.16 2.77 0.75
CA ASP A 127 0.27 3.08 2.18
C ASP A 127 -1.09 3.54 2.70
N TYR A 128 -1.72 2.70 3.51
CA TYR A 128 -3.05 2.94 4.10
C TYR A 128 -3.07 2.50 5.57
N GLY A 129 -1.90 2.48 6.22
CA GLY A 129 -1.74 2.14 7.64
C GLY A 129 -2.18 3.25 8.60
N LEU A 130 -2.56 4.40 8.05
CA LEU A 130 -3.19 5.51 8.75
C LEU A 130 -4.52 5.79 8.04
N GLY A 131 -5.63 5.54 8.73
CA GLY A 131 -6.98 5.76 8.22
C GLY A 131 -7.90 6.23 9.32
N ARG A 132 -9.05 6.79 8.95
CA ARG A 132 -10.13 7.11 9.89
C ARG A 132 -10.71 5.81 10.46
N MET A 133 -10.24 5.43 11.64
CA MET A 133 -10.57 4.16 12.30
C MET A 133 -12.09 3.93 12.42
N GLU A 134 -12.84 5.00 12.62
CA GLU A 134 -14.29 5.00 12.79
C GLU A 134 -15.09 4.69 11.50
N ARG A 135 -14.42 4.66 10.33
CA ARG A 135 -15.02 4.35 9.03
C ARG A 135 -14.25 3.29 8.24
N LEU A 136 -13.30 2.59 8.88
CA LEU A 136 -12.54 1.54 8.21
C LEU A 136 -13.51 0.54 7.58
N VAL A 137 -13.14 0.05 6.39
CA VAL A 137 -13.86 -1.02 5.67
C VAL A 137 -15.17 -0.56 5.01
N VAL A 138 -15.55 0.73 5.07
CA VAL A 138 -16.63 1.24 4.22
C VAL A 138 -16.15 1.27 2.75
N PRO A 139 -16.83 0.60 1.80
CA PRO A 139 -16.39 0.50 0.40
C PRO A 139 -16.53 1.80 -0.38
N ASP A 140 -17.25 2.78 0.16
CA ASP A 140 -17.56 4.04 -0.53
C ASP A 140 -16.27 4.75 -0.95
N LEU A 141 -16.15 4.96 -2.25
CA LEU A 141 -15.12 5.77 -2.86
C LEU A 141 -15.58 7.22 -2.96
N THR A 142 -14.65 8.15 -2.80
CA THR A 142 -14.84 9.58 -2.97
C THR A 142 -13.89 10.12 -4.04
N PHE A 143 -14.02 11.41 -4.34
CA PHE A 143 -13.21 12.10 -5.32
C PHE A 143 -11.71 11.82 -5.15
N PRO A 144 -10.94 11.85 -6.25
CA PRO A 144 -9.49 11.68 -6.19
C PRO A 144 -8.86 12.73 -5.28
N PRO A 145 -7.62 12.49 -4.81
CA PRO A 145 -6.82 13.50 -4.15
C PRO A 145 -6.76 14.82 -4.93
N ALA A 146 -6.64 15.95 -4.23
CA ALA A 146 -6.59 17.28 -4.86
C ALA A 146 -5.50 17.38 -5.94
N PHE A 147 -4.34 16.75 -5.75
CA PHE A 147 -3.27 16.75 -6.74
C PHE A 147 -3.68 16.05 -8.05
N ALA A 148 -4.47 14.98 -7.95
CA ALA A 148 -4.99 14.23 -9.09
C ALA A 148 -6.09 15.02 -9.81
N VAL A 149 -6.99 15.67 -9.07
CA VAL A 149 -8.02 16.57 -9.62
C VAL A 149 -7.37 17.72 -10.42
N ASN A 150 -6.33 18.33 -9.86
CA ASN A 150 -5.59 19.40 -10.53
C ASN A 150 -4.92 18.91 -11.82
N ALA A 151 -4.28 17.73 -11.78
CA ALA A 151 -3.65 17.13 -12.96
C ALA A 151 -4.66 16.76 -14.05
N ARG A 152 -5.81 16.16 -13.67
CA ARG A 152 -6.92 15.87 -14.62
C ARG A 152 -7.42 17.14 -15.29
N THR A 153 -7.56 18.21 -14.50
CA THR A 153 -8.00 19.52 -14.98
C THR A 153 -6.99 20.10 -15.96
N ALA A 154 -5.70 20.12 -15.61
CA ALA A 154 -4.63 20.59 -16.50
C ALA A 154 -4.60 19.82 -17.83
N ARG A 155 -4.62 18.48 -17.76
CA ARG A 155 -4.65 17.60 -18.94
C ARG A 155 -5.86 17.88 -19.83
N ARG A 156 -7.04 18.09 -19.25
CA ARG A 156 -8.28 18.43 -20.00
C ARG A 156 -8.19 19.76 -20.73
N PHE A 157 -7.46 20.73 -20.18
CA PHE A 157 -7.32 22.07 -20.74
C PHE A 157 -5.98 22.31 -21.47
N GLY A 158 -5.22 21.24 -21.76
CA GLY A 158 -3.97 21.32 -22.54
C GLY A 158 -2.85 22.12 -21.88
N ARG A 159 -2.79 22.11 -20.54
CA ARG A 159 -1.77 22.78 -19.74
C ARG A 159 -0.78 21.79 -19.13
#